data_AF-A0A8C3GK36-F1
#
_entry.id   AF-A0A8C3GK36-F1
#
_cell.length_a   1.000
_cell.length_b   1.000
_cell.length_c   1.000
_cell.angle_alpha   90.00
_cell.angle_beta   90.00
_cell.angle_gamma   90.00
#
_symmetry.space_group_name_H-M   'P 1'
#
loop_
_entity.id
_entity.type
_entity.pdbx_description
1 polymer ?
#
loop_
_entity_poly.entity_id
_entity_poly.type
_entity_poly.pdbx_seq_one_letter_code
_entity_poly.pdbx_strand_id
1 'polypeptide(L)'
;LRMRAPLRPVCPSRRSPTPIDWLLDRRHCGRRWQAQARLVRQRMEAALRDMPEHPEIRQLLAGSALHYFHCLRIVEILRGTEASTRNLFGRYSSQRMKDWQEIVALYEKENTYLAELASLLVRSVSYEVPALRKQISRCQQAQQDFARREEECQLAAAELRERFYASCKQYGITGDNVRQELLALVKELPSLLSEIGAGASALTEAIELYEACVEFVCESSAEPVLPLLRHVGRRGNTTVYEWRTGLEPVRVERPEVQEVPEQPKEDAIDWGDFTLEPSGASEGAATGGAQDEIDWGIALEPSPQVMSGRKLWPCWGTGGVVGAPPHWVPTSLGALCFAAGRWH
;
A
#
# COMPACT_ATOMS: atom_id res chain seq x y z
N LEU A 1 23.61 70.57 -22.57
CA LEU A 1 24.68 69.56 -22.78
C LEU A 1 25.06 68.91 -21.45
N ARG A 2 24.58 67.69 -21.17
CA ARG A 2 25.15 66.79 -20.14
C ARG A 2 25.30 65.43 -20.81
N MET A 3 26.53 65.04 -21.13
CA MET A 3 26.80 63.71 -21.69
C MET A 3 26.52 62.66 -20.61
N ARG A 4 25.63 61.70 -20.90
CA ARG A 4 25.55 60.47 -20.12
C ARG A 4 26.75 59.60 -20.50
N ALA A 5 27.55 59.20 -19.54
CA ALA A 5 28.59 58.19 -19.76
C ALA A 5 27.93 56.86 -20.19
N PRO A 6 28.50 56.11 -21.15
CA PRO A 6 27.96 54.82 -21.54
C PRO A 6 28.12 53.82 -20.39
N LEU A 7 27.02 53.16 -20.03
CA LEU A 7 27.05 52.02 -19.12
C LEU A 7 27.93 50.91 -19.74
N ARG A 8 28.90 50.39 -18.98
CA ARG A 8 29.73 49.28 -19.45
C ARG A 8 28.84 48.06 -19.71
N PRO A 9 29.07 47.29 -20.80
CA PRO A 9 28.28 46.10 -21.07
C PRO A 9 28.48 45.07 -19.96
N VAL A 10 27.38 44.51 -19.46
CA VAL A 10 27.40 43.40 -18.52
C VAL A 10 27.85 42.15 -19.27
N CYS A 11 29.06 41.66 -18.97
CA CYS A 11 29.54 40.40 -19.56
C CYS A 11 28.63 39.23 -19.12
N PRO A 12 28.21 38.36 -20.05
CA PRO A 12 27.46 37.17 -19.69
C PRO A 12 28.34 36.20 -18.88
N SER A 13 27.68 35.43 -18.00
CA SER A 13 28.22 34.23 -17.33
C SER A 13 29.44 34.34 -16.41
N ARG A 14 29.64 35.45 -15.66
CA ARG A 14 30.36 35.33 -14.39
C ARG A 14 29.54 34.49 -13.39
N ARG A 15 29.88 33.20 -13.27
CA ARG A 15 29.60 32.46 -12.02
C ARG A 15 30.17 33.31 -10.88
N SER A 16 29.42 33.48 -9.79
CA SER A 16 29.98 34.03 -8.56
C SER A 16 31.21 33.18 -8.19
N PRO A 17 32.39 33.78 -7.95
CA PRO A 17 33.57 32.99 -7.57
C PRO A 17 33.21 32.19 -6.32
N THR A 18 33.53 30.90 -6.31
CA THR A 18 33.29 30.10 -5.12
C THR A 18 34.14 30.65 -3.96
N PRO A 19 33.76 30.40 -2.70
CA PRO A 19 34.58 30.79 -1.55
C PRO A 19 36.05 30.38 -1.67
N ILE A 20 36.33 29.23 -2.32
CA ILE A 20 37.69 28.76 -2.55
C ILE A 20 38.40 29.50 -3.70
N ASP A 21 37.72 29.83 -4.80
CA ASP A 21 38.29 30.67 -5.87
C ASP A 21 38.71 32.04 -5.32
N TRP A 22 37.84 32.64 -4.49
CA TRP A 22 38.09 33.93 -3.83
C TRP A 22 39.32 33.89 -2.92
N LEU A 23 39.51 32.81 -2.16
CA LEU A 23 40.68 32.62 -1.28
C LEU A 23 41.98 32.48 -2.09
N LEU A 24 41.94 31.81 -3.24
CA LEU A 24 43.09 31.59 -4.11
C LEU A 24 43.46 32.83 -4.93
N ASP A 25 42.48 33.55 -5.47
CA ASP A 25 42.70 34.79 -6.23
C ASP A 25 43.35 35.88 -5.36
N ARG A 26 42.90 35.99 -4.10
CA ARG A 26 43.44 36.94 -3.12
C ARG A 26 44.70 36.44 -2.41
N ARG A 27 45.18 35.23 -2.75
CA ARG A 27 46.38 34.59 -2.17
C ARG A 27 46.30 34.39 -0.65
N HIS A 28 45.08 34.25 -0.10
CA HIS A 28 44.90 33.86 1.30
C HIS A 28 45.34 32.40 1.53
N CYS A 29 45.18 31.54 0.51
CA CYS A 29 45.63 30.14 0.54
C CYS A 29 46.66 29.85 -0.56
N GLY A 30 47.54 28.88 -0.32
CA GLY A 30 48.49 28.40 -1.33
C GLY A 30 47.82 27.75 -2.55
N ARG A 31 48.30 28.03 -3.77
CA ARG A 31 47.78 27.39 -5.01
C ARG A 31 47.93 25.87 -5.03
N ARG A 32 48.82 25.32 -4.19
CA ARG A 32 49.05 23.87 -4.04
C ARG A 32 48.31 23.27 -2.82
N TRP A 33 47.30 23.95 -2.27
CA TRP A 33 46.53 23.48 -1.10
C TRP A 33 46.03 22.02 -1.24
N GLN A 34 45.63 21.57 -2.44
CA GLN A 34 45.20 20.18 -2.67
C GLN A 34 46.31 19.14 -2.46
N ALA A 35 47.58 19.52 -2.64
CA ALA A 35 48.72 18.66 -2.32
C ALA A 35 49.00 18.67 -0.82
N GLN A 36 48.92 19.85 -0.19
CA GLN A 36 49.09 19.98 1.27
C GLN A 36 47.98 19.25 2.05
N ALA A 37 46.72 19.41 1.66
CA ALA A 37 45.58 18.72 2.28
C ALA A 37 45.69 17.18 2.16
N ARG A 38 46.22 16.67 1.03
CA ARG A 38 46.51 15.23 0.89
C ARG A 38 47.63 14.77 1.82
N LEU A 39 48.73 15.54 1.93
CA LEU A 39 49.80 15.25 2.88
C LEU A 39 49.28 15.26 4.33
N VAL A 40 48.45 16.24 4.68
CA VAL A 40 47.83 16.35 6.01
C VAL A 40 46.95 15.13 6.31
N ARG A 41 46.08 14.72 5.37
CA ARG A 41 45.25 13.50 5.51
C ARG A 41 46.09 12.24 5.72
N GLN A 42 47.18 12.06 4.96
CA GLN A 42 48.11 10.95 5.15
C GLN A 42 48.76 10.96 6.55
N ARG A 43 49.12 12.14 7.08
CA ARG A 43 49.64 12.26 8.45
C ARG A 43 48.56 11.97 9.49
N MET A 44 47.32 12.39 9.26
CA MET A 44 46.18 12.07 10.13
C MET A 44 45.91 10.56 10.16
N GLU A 45 45.85 9.88 9.00
CA GLU A 45 45.69 8.42 8.90
C GLU A 45 46.79 7.64 9.61
N ALA A 46 48.02 8.18 9.67
CA ALA A 46 49.10 7.61 10.47
C ALA A 46 48.90 7.86 11.98
N ALA A 47 48.62 9.10 12.39
CA ALA A 47 48.42 9.48 13.79
C ALA A 47 47.18 8.84 14.42
N LEU A 48 46.16 8.50 13.64
CA LEU A 48 44.95 7.78 14.09
C LEU A 48 45.23 6.34 14.56
N ARG A 49 46.35 5.73 14.14
CA ARG A 49 46.73 4.39 14.59
C ARG A 49 47.25 4.39 16.04
N ASP A 50 47.81 5.52 16.47
CA ASP A 50 48.13 5.80 17.87
C ASP A 50 47.12 6.82 18.42
N MET A 51 45.86 6.40 18.56
CA MET A 51 44.80 7.20 19.22
C MET A 51 44.40 6.57 20.56
N PRO A 52 44.24 7.32 21.66
CA PRO A 52 43.86 6.77 22.94
C PRO A 52 42.35 6.51 22.98
N GLU A 53 41.92 5.52 23.77
CA GLU A 53 40.51 5.27 23.99
C GLU A 53 39.88 6.40 24.83
N HIS A 54 39.27 7.37 24.16
CA HIS A 54 38.55 8.48 24.77
C HIS A 54 37.16 8.61 24.11
N PRO A 55 36.06 8.74 24.88
CA PRO A 55 34.71 8.71 24.33
C PRO A 55 34.45 9.84 23.32
N GLU A 56 34.88 11.06 23.61
CA GLU A 56 34.74 12.18 22.66
C GLU A 56 35.54 11.94 21.36
N ILE A 57 36.71 11.30 21.45
CA ILE A 57 37.53 11.02 20.27
C ILE A 57 36.83 9.93 19.43
N ARG A 58 36.30 8.89 20.07
CA ARG A 58 35.48 7.87 19.39
C ARG A 58 34.25 8.49 18.71
N GLN A 59 33.59 9.47 19.33
CA GLN A 59 32.47 10.19 18.71
C GLN A 59 32.90 11.06 17.52
N LEU A 60 34.03 11.77 17.62
CA LEU A 60 34.60 12.54 16.50
C LEU A 60 35.02 11.64 15.32
N LEU A 61 35.43 10.40 15.60
CA LEU A 61 35.80 9.40 14.59
C LEU A 61 34.61 8.64 13.98
N ALA A 62 33.51 8.49 14.73
CA ALA A 62 32.26 7.93 14.23
C ALA A 62 31.46 8.92 13.35
N GLY A 63 31.84 10.21 13.37
CA GLY A 63 31.26 11.25 12.54
C GLY A 63 31.82 11.33 11.12
N SER A 64 31.48 12.42 10.43
CA SER A 64 32.01 12.76 9.11
C SER A 64 33.54 12.85 9.08
N ALA A 65 34.13 12.65 7.89
CA ALA A 65 35.57 12.75 7.65
C ALA A 65 36.25 13.91 8.39
N LEU A 66 37.34 13.60 9.11
CA LEU A 66 38.07 14.56 9.93
C LEU A 66 38.59 15.75 9.12
N HIS A 67 38.66 16.91 9.78
CA HIS A 67 39.17 18.16 9.23
C HIS A 67 39.79 19.01 10.34
N TYR A 68 40.37 20.16 9.99
CA TYR A 68 41.08 21.08 10.89
C TYR A 68 40.48 21.26 12.30
N PHE A 69 39.20 21.62 12.44
CA PHE A 69 38.57 21.80 13.77
C PHE A 69 38.53 20.52 14.63
N HIS A 70 38.39 19.35 14.01
CA HIS A 70 38.49 18.07 14.72
C HIS A 70 39.93 17.84 15.21
N CYS A 71 40.94 18.21 14.43
CA CYS A 71 42.34 18.14 14.83
C CYS A 71 42.64 19.08 16.02
N LEU A 72 42.08 20.30 16.02
CA LEU A 72 42.17 21.22 17.16
C LEU A 72 41.53 20.62 18.42
N ARG A 73 40.31 20.06 18.33
CA ARG A 73 39.65 19.43 19.48
C ARG A 73 40.42 18.20 19.98
N ILE A 74 41.01 17.42 19.08
CA ILE A 74 41.89 16.30 19.44
C ILE A 74 43.13 16.80 20.21
N VAL A 75 43.83 17.83 19.72
CA VAL A 75 44.95 18.44 20.45
C VAL A 75 44.51 18.98 21.82
N GLU A 76 43.33 19.56 21.94
CA GLU A 76 42.77 20.03 23.21
C GLU A 76 42.53 18.88 24.20
N ILE A 77 41.89 17.79 23.76
CA ILE A 77 41.66 16.59 24.59
C ILE A 77 43.01 16.00 25.05
N LEU A 78 43.98 15.86 24.13
CA LEU A 78 45.32 15.37 24.45
C LEU A 78 46.06 16.26 25.46
N ARG A 79 45.81 17.58 25.49
CA ARG A 79 46.40 18.48 26.50
C ARG A 79 45.86 18.22 27.90
N GLY A 80 44.62 17.74 28.01
CA GLY A 80 44.00 17.32 29.27
C GLY A 80 44.50 15.95 29.73
N THR A 81 44.56 14.97 28.83
CA THR A 81 44.93 13.58 29.16
C THR A 81 46.43 13.38 29.35
N GLU A 82 47.28 14.12 28.64
CA GLU A 82 48.75 13.99 28.69
C GLU A 82 49.42 15.13 29.51
N ALA A 83 48.68 15.75 30.44
CA ALA A 83 49.15 16.90 31.23
C ALA A 83 50.41 16.62 32.11
N SER A 84 50.66 15.36 32.45
CA SER A 84 51.78 14.89 33.28
C SER A 84 53.10 14.67 32.53
N THR A 85 53.10 14.62 31.19
CA THR A 85 54.28 14.30 30.37
C THR A 85 54.92 15.55 29.73
N ARG A 86 55.16 16.57 30.57
CA ARG A 86 55.94 17.75 30.17
C ARG A 86 57.42 17.58 30.56
N ASN A 87 58.31 17.79 29.59
CA ASN A 87 59.76 17.87 29.85
C ASN A 87 60.10 19.12 30.68
N LEU A 88 61.32 19.14 31.26
CA LEU A 88 61.89 20.25 32.06
C LEU A 88 61.84 21.66 31.41
N PHE A 89 61.57 21.75 30.10
CA PHE A 89 61.38 23.00 29.34
C PHE A 89 59.91 23.29 28.99
N GLY A 90 58.94 22.69 29.66
CA GLY A 90 57.49 22.89 29.46
C GLY A 90 56.91 22.30 28.18
N ARG A 91 57.73 21.65 27.34
CA ARG A 91 57.29 21.00 26.08
C ARG A 91 56.76 19.59 26.35
N TYR A 92 55.67 19.23 25.68
CA TYR A 92 55.10 17.87 25.72
C TYR A 92 56.08 16.85 25.12
N SER A 93 56.25 15.70 25.77
CA SER A 93 57.24 14.68 25.38
C SER A 93 56.66 13.52 24.56
N SER A 94 55.36 13.26 24.66
CA SER A 94 54.63 12.22 23.94
C SER A 94 54.74 12.37 22.42
N GLN A 95 54.82 11.24 21.71
CA GLN A 95 54.87 11.22 20.25
C GLN A 95 53.53 11.66 19.65
N ARG A 96 52.44 11.06 20.13
CA ARG A 96 51.04 11.42 19.84
C ARG A 96 50.78 12.93 19.82
N MET A 97 51.12 13.65 20.90
CA MET A 97 50.94 15.11 20.96
C MET A 97 51.75 15.85 19.88
N LYS A 98 52.98 15.42 19.60
CA LYS A 98 53.81 16.02 18.55
C LYS A 98 53.22 15.79 17.17
N ASP A 99 52.73 14.59 16.89
CA ASP A 99 52.13 14.25 15.59
C ASP A 99 50.86 15.07 15.33
N TRP A 100 49.97 15.17 16.32
CA TRP A 100 48.77 16.00 16.22
C TRP A 100 49.07 17.51 16.17
N GLN A 101 50.13 17.98 16.85
CA GLN A 101 50.61 19.36 16.69
C GLN A 101 51.24 19.61 15.31
N GLU A 102 51.97 18.64 14.73
CA GLU A 102 52.50 18.74 13.36
C GLU A 102 51.36 18.80 12.34
N ILE A 103 50.32 17.97 12.51
CA ILE A 103 49.10 17.99 11.67
C ILE A 103 48.43 19.38 11.68
N VAL A 104 48.26 19.99 12.86
CA VAL A 104 47.72 21.35 12.99
C VAL A 104 48.64 22.38 12.31
N ALA A 105 49.95 22.31 12.54
CA ALA A 105 50.91 23.22 11.90
C ALA A 105 50.96 23.07 10.36
N LEU A 106 50.81 21.86 9.83
CA LEU A 106 50.70 21.59 8.39
C LEU A 106 49.39 22.14 7.80
N TYR A 107 48.30 22.15 8.58
CA TYR A 107 47.05 22.78 8.20
C TYR A 107 47.14 24.31 8.16
N GLU A 108 47.74 24.92 9.19
CA GLU A 108 47.95 26.37 9.32
C GLU A 108 48.93 26.89 8.26
N LYS A 109 49.92 26.08 7.86
CA LYS A 109 50.83 26.39 6.76
C LYS A 109 50.08 26.69 5.47
N GLU A 110 50.39 27.86 4.89
CA GLU A 110 49.74 28.40 3.69
C GLU A 110 48.19 28.49 3.80
N ASN A 111 47.66 28.54 5.03
CA ASN A 111 46.23 28.49 5.38
C ASN A 111 45.47 27.35 4.67
N THR A 112 46.09 26.18 4.56
CA THR A 112 45.50 24.99 3.89
C THR A 112 44.12 24.64 4.45
N TYR A 113 43.91 24.82 5.77
CA TYR A 113 42.62 24.60 6.43
C TYR A 113 41.47 25.43 5.83
N LEU A 114 41.69 26.71 5.49
CA LEU A 114 40.66 27.58 4.92
C LEU A 114 40.19 27.06 3.56
N ALA A 115 41.12 26.57 2.73
CA ALA A 115 40.79 26.04 1.41
C ALA A 115 39.99 24.73 1.51
N GLU A 116 40.38 23.82 2.42
CA GLU A 116 39.63 22.58 2.64
C GLU A 116 38.22 22.84 3.21
N LEU A 117 38.10 23.70 4.22
CA LEU A 117 36.81 24.06 4.81
C LEU A 117 35.90 24.78 3.80
N ALA A 118 36.44 25.67 2.97
CA ALA A 118 35.70 26.28 1.88
C ALA A 118 35.23 25.25 0.85
N SER A 119 36.06 24.25 0.52
CA SER A 119 35.69 23.15 -0.38
C SER A 119 34.57 22.28 0.20
N LEU A 120 34.63 21.96 1.51
CA LEU A 120 33.59 21.22 2.21
C LEU A 120 32.27 21.99 2.26
N LEU A 121 32.32 23.29 2.57
CA LEU A 121 31.14 24.17 2.58
C LEU A 121 30.49 24.27 1.19
N VAL A 122 31.28 24.40 0.13
CA VAL A 122 30.75 24.40 -1.24
C VAL A 122 30.07 23.07 -1.56
N ARG A 123 30.66 21.93 -1.15
CA ARG A 123 30.05 20.60 -1.36
C ARG A 123 28.72 20.45 -0.62
N SER A 124 28.68 20.85 0.65
CA SER A 124 27.48 20.72 1.48
C SER A 124 26.33 21.59 0.99
N VAL A 125 26.59 22.85 0.67
CA VAL A 125 25.58 23.80 0.18
C VAL A 125 25.12 23.47 -1.25
N SER A 126 26.02 23.03 -2.14
CA SER A 126 25.70 22.83 -3.56
C SER A 126 25.11 21.45 -3.88
N TYR A 127 25.43 20.42 -3.09
CA TYR A 127 25.06 19.03 -3.40
C TYR A 127 24.37 18.32 -2.25
N GLU A 128 24.95 18.30 -1.04
CA GLU A 128 24.43 17.50 0.07
C GLU A 128 23.07 18.02 0.57
N VAL A 129 22.96 19.31 0.88
CA VAL A 129 21.71 19.92 1.35
C VAL A 129 20.60 19.84 0.29
N PRO A 130 20.84 20.13 -1.02
CA PRO A 130 19.84 19.88 -2.07
C PRO A 130 19.42 18.42 -2.22
N ALA A 131 20.36 17.47 -2.14
CA ALA A 131 20.06 16.04 -2.23
C ALA A 131 19.20 15.56 -1.04
N LEU A 132 19.58 15.94 0.19
CA LEU A 132 18.82 15.64 1.40
C LEU A 132 17.41 16.26 1.36
N ARG A 133 17.28 17.52 0.91
CA ARG A 133 15.95 18.15 0.70
C ARG A 133 15.09 17.38 -0.30
N LYS A 134 15.68 16.89 -1.39
CA LYS A 134 14.97 16.05 -2.38
C LYS A 134 14.57 14.69 -1.81
N GLN A 135 15.40 14.09 -0.96
CA GLN A 135 15.09 12.84 -0.26
C GLN A 135 13.95 13.05 0.76
N ILE A 136 14.02 14.10 1.58
CA ILE A 136 12.95 14.47 2.53
C ILE A 136 11.62 14.67 1.78
N SER A 137 11.62 15.42 0.67
CA SER A 137 10.42 15.63 -0.14
C SER A 137 9.83 14.33 -0.71
N ARG A 138 10.67 13.36 -1.12
CA ARG A 138 10.22 12.03 -1.55
C ARG A 138 9.61 11.22 -0.40
N CYS A 139 10.25 11.24 0.77
CA CYS A 139 9.72 10.56 1.96
C CYS A 139 8.38 11.16 2.41
N GLN A 140 8.23 12.49 2.36
CA GLN A 140 6.99 13.19 2.66
C GLN A 140 5.87 12.85 1.66
N GLN A 141 6.19 12.76 0.37
CA GLN A 141 5.22 12.34 -0.65
C GLN A 141 4.79 10.88 -0.43
N ALA A 142 5.75 9.96 -0.23
CA ALA A 142 5.45 8.56 0.06
C ALA A 142 4.60 8.41 1.34
N GLN A 143 4.88 9.19 2.39
CA GLN A 143 4.07 9.20 3.61
C GLN A 143 2.61 9.61 3.35
N GLN A 144 2.38 10.62 2.50
CA GLN A 144 1.03 11.04 2.11
C GLN A 144 0.32 9.96 1.27
N ASP A 145 1.03 9.34 0.32
CA ASP A 145 0.51 8.26 -0.51
C ASP A 145 0.14 7.02 0.33
N PHE A 146 0.94 6.67 1.35
CA PHE A 146 0.64 5.57 2.26
C PHE A 146 -0.53 5.88 3.21
N ALA A 147 -0.59 7.08 3.80
CA ALA A 147 -1.72 7.48 4.64
C ALA A 147 -3.04 7.48 3.86
N ARG A 148 -3.02 7.93 2.60
CA ARG A 148 -4.18 7.85 1.70
C ARG A 148 -4.58 6.41 1.39
N ARG A 149 -3.61 5.54 1.08
CA ARG A 149 -3.88 4.11 0.82
C ARG A 149 -4.44 3.40 2.04
N GLU A 150 -3.97 3.75 3.24
CA GLU A 150 -4.50 3.24 4.50
C GLU A 150 -5.99 3.59 4.64
N GLU A 151 -6.36 4.86 4.41
CA GLU A 151 -7.75 5.32 4.42
C GLU A 151 -8.60 4.59 3.35
N GLU A 152 -8.11 4.48 2.11
CA GLU A 152 -8.78 3.75 1.03
C GLU A 152 -9.00 2.26 1.39
N CYS A 153 -8.01 1.60 2.00
CA CYS A 153 -8.13 0.22 2.47
C CYS A 153 -9.10 0.07 3.66
N GLN A 154 -9.10 1.01 4.61
CA GLN A 154 -10.03 1.02 5.75
C GLN A 154 -11.48 1.19 5.27
N LEU A 155 -11.73 2.11 4.33
CA LEU A 155 -13.04 2.34 3.73
C LEU A 155 -13.51 1.11 2.94
N ALA A 156 -12.64 0.51 2.12
CA ALA A 156 -12.98 -0.72 1.38
C ALA A 156 -13.29 -1.90 2.32
N ALA A 157 -12.53 -2.06 3.41
CA ALA A 157 -12.80 -3.09 4.42
C ALA A 157 -14.12 -2.83 5.17
N ALA A 158 -14.46 -1.57 5.46
CA ALA A 158 -15.74 -1.20 6.06
C ALA A 158 -16.92 -1.49 5.11
N GLU A 159 -16.79 -1.12 3.82
CA GLU A 159 -17.81 -1.40 2.80
C GLU A 159 -18.02 -2.91 2.60
N LEU A 160 -16.95 -3.71 2.54
CA LEU A 160 -17.07 -5.17 2.43
C LEU A 160 -17.75 -5.79 3.65
N ARG A 161 -17.45 -5.30 4.87
CA ARG A 161 -18.16 -5.72 6.10
C ARG A 161 -19.63 -5.34 6.05
N GLU A 162 -19.98 -4.13 5.63
CA GLU A 162 -21.37 -3.69 5.51
C GLU A 162 -22.14 -4.55 4.48
N ARG A 163 -21.56 -4.79 3.31
CA ARG A 163 -22.13 -5.67 2.27
C ARG A 163 -22.32 -7.11 2.79
N PHE A 164 -21.36 -7.64 3.56
CA PHE A 164 -21.48 -8.94 4.21
C PHE A 164 -22.67 -8.99 5.18
N TYR A 165 -22.75 -8.06 6.14
CA TYR A 165 -23.86 -8.01 7.10
C TYR A 165 -25.21 -7.69 6.44
N ALA A 166 -25.25 -6.92 5.35
CA ALA A 166 -26.45 -6.70 4.56
C ALA A 166 -26.93 -8.02 3.92
N SER A 167 -26.02 -8.84 3.40
CA SER A 167 -26.33 -10.17 2.87
C SER A 167 -26.79 -11.12 3.98
N CYS A 168 -26.13 -11.14 5.14
CA CYS A 168 -26.58 -11.92 6.31
C CYS A 168 -28.02 -11.57 6.72
N LYS A 169 -28.35 -10.28 6.79
CA LYS A 169 -29.72 -9.81 7.06
C LYS A 169 -30.73 -10.26 6.00
N GLN A 170 -30.37 -10.32 4.72
CA GLN A 170 -31.25 -10.82 3.65
C GLN A 170 -31.58 -12.32 3.81
N TYR A 171 -30.63 -13.11 4.32
CA TYR A 171 -30.84 -14.53 4.62
C TYR A 171 -31.45 -14.79 6.01
N GLY A 172 -31.62 -13.76 6.85
CA GLY A 172 -32.09 -13.90 8.22
C GLY A 172 -31.07 -14.51 9.19
N ILE A 173 -29.77 -14.44 8.85
CA ILE A 173 -28.67 -15.05 9.62
C ILE A 173 -27.84 -14.00 10.36
N THR A 174 -27.16 -14.42 11.43
CA THR A 174 -26.30 -13.57 12.28
C THR A 174 -24.96 -13.23 11.64
N GLY A 175 -24.36 -14.18 10.91
CA GLY A 175 -23.07 -14.03 10.25
C GLY A 175 -21.86 -14.52 11.06
N ASP A 176 -22.07 -15.12 12.23
CA ASP A 176 -20.99 -15.67 13.07
C ASP A 176 -20.47 -16.98 12.49
N ASN A 177 -21.39 -17.85 12.06
CA ASN A 177 -21.07 -19.15 11.49
C ASN A 177 -22.00 -19.47 10.31
N VAL A 178 -21.89 -18.66 9.25
CA VAL A 178 -22.74 -18.66 8.03
C VAL A 178 -23.12 -20.06 7.55
N ARG A 179 -22.17 -21.00 7.53
CA ARG A 179 -22.43 -22.39 7.10
C ARG A 179 -23.38 -23.12 8.04
N GLN A 180 -23.23 -23.00 9.35
CA GLN A 180 -24.11 -23.64 10.33
C GLN A 180 -25.49 -22.96 10.38
N GLU A 181 -25.51 -21.62 10.30
CA GLU A 181 -26.73 -20.81 10.30
C GLU A 181 -27.63 -21.12 9.09
N LEU A 182 -27.05 -21.20 7.89
CA LEU A 182 -27.77 -21.63 6.68
C LEU A 182 -28.28 -23.08 6.78
N LEU A 183 -27.54 -23.97 7.43
CA LEU A 183 -27.97 -25.36 7.66
C LEU A 183 -29.09 -25.45 8.71
N ALA A 184 -29.14 -24.55 9.69
CA ALA A 184 -30.26 -24.45 10.63
C ALA A 184 -31.55 -24.01 9.93
N LEU A 185 -31.50 -22.98 9.07
CA LEU A 185 -32.63 -22.56 8.24
C LEU A 185 -33.19 -23.70 7.36
N VAL A 186 -32.32 -24.54 6.79
CA VAL A 186 -32.74 -25.74 6.04
C VAL A 186 -33.43 -26.78 6.93
N LYS A 187 -33.03 -26.91 8.20
CA LYS A 187 -33.68 -27.79 9.19
C LYS A 187 -35.05 -27.26 9.65
N GLU A 188 -35.27 -25.94 9.63
CA GLU A 188 -36.53 -25.27 10.02
C GLU A 188 -37.60 -25.25 8.91
N LEU A 189 -37.18 -25.35 7.64
CA LEU A 189 -38.06 -25.35 6.47
C LEU A 189 -39.26 -26.35 6.54
N PRO A 190 -39.10 -27.61 7.02
CA PRO A 190 -40.21 -28.55 7.08
C PRO A 190 -41.34 -28.14 8.04
N SER A 191 -41.02 -27.47 9.15
CA SER A 191 -41.99 -26.91 10.09
C SER A 191 -42.77 -25.76 9.46
N LEU A 192 -42.07 -24.81 8.83
CA LEU A 192 -42.69 -23.69 8.12
C LEU A 192 -43.65 -24.16 7.02
N LEU A 193 -43.27 -25.18 6.24
CA LEU A 193 -44.14 -25.77 5.22
C LEU A 193 -45.38 -26.47 5.82
N SER A 194 -45.25 -27.06 7.01
CA SER A 194 -46.39 -27.64 7.74
C SER A 194 -47.34 -26.57 8.30
N GLU A 195 -46.82 -25.45 8.81
CA GLU A 195 -47.60 -24.29 9.24
C GLU A 195 -48.36 -23.65 8.08
N ILE A 196 -47.72 -23.49 6.91
CA ILE A 196 -48.36 -23.02 5.67
C ILE A 196 -49.46 -24.01 5.23
N GLY A 197 -49.22 -25.32 5.35
CA GLY A 197 -50.25 -26.34 5.09
C GLY A 197 -51.48 -26.22 6.01
N ALA A 198 -51.26 -25.96 7.30
CA ALA A 198 -52.33 -25.69 8.27
C ALA A 198 -53.05 -24.35 8.01
N GLY A 199 -52.33 -23.32 7.56
CA GLY A 199 -52.94 -22.07 7.09
C GLY A 199 -53.81 -22.28 5.85
N ALA A 200 -53.37 -23.14 4.92
CA ALA A 200 -54.15 -23.49 3.73
C ALA A 200 -55.39 -24.33 4.07
N SER A 201 -55.35 -25.20 5.09
CA SER A 201 -56.52 -25.98 5.51
C SER A 201 -57.61 -25.09 6.12
N ALA A 202 -57.24 -24.03 6.85
CA ALA A 202 -58.17 -23.03 7.37
C ALA A 202 -58.93 -22.24 6.27
N LEU A 203 -58.45 -22.25 5.02
CA LEU A 203 -59.13 -21.61 3.89
C LEU A 203 -60.21 -22.50 3.23
N THR A 204 -60.42 -23.73 3.72
CA THR A 204 -61.34 -24.71 3.10
C THR A 204 -62.77 -24.17 2.96
N GLU A 205 -63.34 -23.57 4.01
CA GLU A 205 -64.70 -23.00 3.98
C GLU A 205 -64.83 -21.86 2.95
N ALA A 206 -63.80 -21.04 2.80
CA ALA A 206 -63.77 -19.95 1.81
C ALA A 206 -63.67 -20.47 0.37
N ILE A 207 -62.96 -21.59 0.16
CA ILE A 207 -62.89 -22.29 -1.14
C ILE A 207 -64.24 -22.92 -1.48
N GLU A 208 -64.94 -23.51 -0.51
CA GLU A 208 -66.28 -24.08 -0.70
C GLU A 208 -67.34 -23.02 -1.01
N LEU A 209 -67.30 -21.87 -0.32
CA LEU A 209 -68.15 -20.72 -0.63
C LEU A 209 -67.89 -20.21 -2.07
N TYR A 210 -66.62 -20.11 -2.47
CA TYR A 210 -66.26 -19.66 -3.82
C TYR A 210 -66.69 -20.68 -4.90
N GLU A 211 -66.56 -21.98 -4.64
CA GLU A 211 -67.06 -23.03 -5.54
C GLU A 211 -68.58 -22.94 -5.72
N ALA A 212 -69.35 -22.78 -4.64
CA ALA A 212 -70.81 -22.58 -4.72
C ALA A 212 -71.18 -21.31 -5.51
N CYS A 213 -70.41 -20.22 -5.40
CA CYS A 213 -70.59 -19.03 -6.23
C CYS A 213 -70.29 -19.30 -7.72
N VAL A 214 -69.23 -20.06 -8.03
CA VAL A 214 -68.86 -20.40 -9.42
C VAL A 214 -69.90 -21.34 -10.03
N GLU A 215 -70.37 -22.35 -9.30
CA GLU A 215 -71.42 -23.27 -9.77
C GLU A 215 -72.73 -22.51 -10.06
N PHE A 216 -73.13 -21.59 -9.18
CA PHE A 216 -74.32 -20.76 -9.35
C PHE A 216 -74.22 -19.77 -10.54
N VAL A 217 -73.05 -19.19 -10.81
CA VAL A 217 -72.87 -18.16 -11.86
C VAL A 217 -72.54 -18.76 -13.23
N CYS A 218 -71.83 -19.89 -13.26
CA CYS A 218 -71.33 -20.49 -14.51
C CYS A 218 -72.10 -21.74 -14.96
N GLU A 219 -73.04 -22.24 -14.16
CA GLU A 219 -73.92 -23.40 -14.44
C GLU A 219 -73.22 -24.72 -14.82
N SER A 220 -71.87 -24.76 -14.79
CA SER A 220 -71.03 -25.96 -14.97
C SER A 220 -69.57 -25.65 -14.62
N SER A 221 -68.96 -26.41 -13.72
CA SER A 221 -67.50 -26.54 -13.63
C SER A 221 -67.10 -28.01 -13.54
N ALA A 222 -66.55 -28.56 -14.64
CA ALA A 222 -66.04 -29.94 -14.67
C ALA A 222 -64.70 -30.11 -13.94
N GLU A 223 -64.01 -29.01 -13.64
CA GLU A 223 -62.71 -28.99 -12.96
C GLU A 223 -62.85 -28.47 -11.52
N PRO A 224 -62.20 -29.09 -10.52
CA PRO A 224 -62.28 -28.67 -9.13
C PRO A 224 -61.60 -27.31 -8.94
N VAL A 225 -62.31 -26.40 -8.28
CA VAL A 225 -61.82 -25.03 -8.05
C VAL A 225 -60.61 -25.02 -7.11
N LEU A 226 -59.57 -24.25 -7.47
CA LEU A 226 -58.30 -24.10 -6.72
C LEU A 226 -57.65 -25.44 -6.31
N PRO A 227 -57.32 -26.34 -7.25
CA PRO A 227 -56.96 -27.74 -6.97
C PRO A 227 -55.68 -27.88 -6.13
N LEU A 228 -54.70 -26.99 -6.32
CA LEU A 228 -53.46 -26.97 -5.55
C LEU A 228 -53.70 -26.59 -4.08
N LEU A 229 -54.51 -25.55 -3.82
CA LEU A 229 -54.84 -25.16 -2.44
C LEU A 229 -55.67 -26.21 -1.73
N ARG A 230 -56.62 -26.87 -2.44
CA ARG A 230 -57.35 -28.02 -1.90
C ARG A 230 -56.45 -29.22 -1.57
N HIS A 231 -55.45 -29.51 -2.40
CA HIS A 231 -54.49 -30.57 -2.13
C HIS A 231 -53.63 -30.24 -0.89
N VAL A 232 -53.03 -29.05 -0.86
CA VAL A 232 -52.18 -28.60 0.26
C VAL A 232 -52.98 -28.46 1.57
N GLY A 233 -54.21 -27.96 1.52
CA GLY A 233 -55.07 -27.87 2.71
C GLY A 233 -55.54 -29.23 3.25
N ARG A 234 -55.65 -30.26 2.41
CA ARG A 234 -56.06 -31.62 2.84
C ARG A 234 -54.89 -32.50 3.28
N ARG A 235 -53.71 -32.35 2.65
CA ARG A 235 -52.57 -33.25 2.82
C ARG A 235 -51.32 -32.57 3.41
N GLY A 236 -51.28 -31.24 3.48
CA GLY A 236 -50.16 -30.49 4.02
C GLY A 236 -48.89 -30.54 3.14
N ASN A 237 -47.75 -30.77 3.79
CA ASN A 237 -46.41 -30.78 3.18
C ASN A 237 -46.13 -32.11 2.43
N THR A 238 -46.88 -32.37 1.34
CA THR A 238 -46.72 -33.58 0.51
C THR A 238 -45.54 -33.51 -0.44
N THR A 239 -45.07 -34.68 -0.89
CA THR A 239 -44.07 -34.75 -1.96
C THR A 239 -44.66 -34.48 -3.35
N VAL A 240 -43.83 -33.98 -4.27
CA VAL A 240 -44.21 -33.83 -5.70
C VAL A 240 -44.57 -35.17 -6.34
N TYR A 241 -44.03 -36.29 -5.83
CA TYR A 241 -44.42 -37.64 -6.24
C TYR A 241 -45.88 -37.91 -5.86
N GLU A 242 -46.22 -37.79 -4.57
CA GLU A 242 -47.58 -38.00 -4.05
C GLU A 242 -48.62 -37.13 -4.75
N TRP A 243 -48.30 -35.86 -5.02
CA TRP A 243 -49.17 -34.97 -5.78
C TRP A 243 -49.43 -35.44 -7.22
N ARG A 244 -48.42 -36.02 -7.89
CA ARG A 244 -48.54 -36.47 -9.30
C ARG A 244 -49.13 -37.87 -9.46
N THR A 245 -48.92 -38.76 -8.51
CA THR A 245 -49.32 -40.18 -8.60
C THR A 245 -50.50 -40.55 -7.72
N GLY A 246 -50.84 -39.72 -6.73
CA GLY A 246 -51.85 -40.01 -5.70
C GLY A 246 -51.41 -41.07 -4.69
N LEU A 247 -50.14 -41.51 -4.72
CA LEU A 247 -49.59 -42.56 -3.85
C LEU A 247 -48.51 -42.00 -2.92
N GLU A 248 -48.60 -42.33 -1.63
CA GLU A 248 -47.61 -41.94 -0.63
C GLU A 248 -46.26 -42.65 -0.90
N PRO A 249 -45.13 -41.93 -0.89
CA PRO A 249 -43.82 -42.51 -1.15
C PRO A 249 -43.33 -43.39 0.02
N VAL A 250 -42.74 -44.55 -0.29
CA VAL A 250 -42.25 -45.53 0.69
C VAL A 250 -41.17 -44.95 1.62
N ARG A 251 -40.35 -44.02 1.12
CA ARG A 251 -39.36 -43.26 1.88
C ARG A 251 -39.12 -41.91 1.22
N VAL A 252 -38.99 -40.85 2.02
CA VAL A 252 -38.55 -39.53 1.55
C VAL A 252 -37.11 -39.32 2.02
N GLU A 253 -36.16 -39.42 1.09
CA GLU A 253 -34.74 -39.16 1.37
C GLU A 253 -34.45 -37.67 1.24
N ARG A 254 -33.90 -37.09 2.30
CA ARG A 254 -33.42 -35.69 2.33
C ARG A 254 -31.89 -35.69 2.29
N PRO A 255 -31.24 -34.70 1.67
CA PRO A 255 -29.78 -34.64 1.62
C PRO A 255 -29.17 -34.67 3.03
N GLU A 256 -28.15 -35.51 3.23
CA GLU A 256 -27.43 -35.54 4.51
C GLU A 256 -26.63 -34.26 4.71
N VAL A 257 -26.93 -33.55 5.79
CA VAL A 257 -26.23 -32.33 6.18
C VAL A 257 -24.93 -32.71 6.89
N GLN A 258 -23.81 -32.74 6.15
CA GLN A 258 -22.50 -32.98 6.74
C GLN A 258 -22.01 -31.77 7.56
N GLU A 259 -22.17 -31.85 8.88
CA GLU A 259 -21.54 -30.98 9.86
C GLU A 259 -20.03 -31.27 9.95
N VAL A 260 -19.29 -30.86 8.93
CA VAL A 260 -17.82 -30.81 8.98
C VAL A 260 -17.40 -29.83 10.09
N PRO A 261 -16.53 -30.22 11.04
CA PRO A 261 -16.04 -29.33 12.10
C PRO A 261 -15.38 -28.07 11.55
N GLU A 262 -15.39 -26.97 12.33
CA GLU A 262 -14.65 -25.76 11.99
C GLU A 262 -13.17 -26.07 11.77
N GLN A 263 -12.60 -25.51 10.70
CA GLN A 263 -11.16 -25.36 10.60
C GLN A 263 -10.69 -24.33 11.64
N PRO A 264 -9.53 -24.53 12.29
CA PRO A 264 -9.03 -23.57 13.26
C PRO A 264 -8.80 -22.21 12.60
N LYS A 265 -9.05 -21.13 13.34
CA LYS A 265 -8.82 -19.77 12.85
C LYS A 265 -7.32 -19.51 12.70
N GLU A 266 -6.84 -19.54 11.47
CA GLU A 266 -5.51 -19.03 11.11
C GLU A 266 -5.56 -17.49 11.08
N ASP A 267 -5.70 -16.87 12.27
CA ASP A 267 -5.84 -15.41 12.47
C ASP A 267 -4.57 -14.60 12.12
N ALA A 268 -3.54 -15.26 11.57
CA ALA A 268 -2.25 -14.67 11.23
C ALA A 268 -1.93 -14.88 9.75
N ILE A 269 -2.33 -13.92 8.91
CA ILE A 269 -1.76 -13.77 7.57
C ILE A 269 -0.29 -13.36 7.75
N ASP A 270 0.64 -14.23 7.38
CA ASP A 270 2.07 -13.90 7.34
C ASP A 270 2.34 -12.94 6.17
N TRP A 271 2.61 -11.68 6.51
CA TRP A 271 2.92 -10.63 5.53
C TRP A 271 4.41 -10.60 5.14
N GLY A 272 5.24 -11.49 5.71
CA GLY A 272 6.68 -11.50 5.54
C GLY A 272 7.39 -10.40 6.32
N ASP A 273 8.67 -10.63 6.60
CA ASP A 273 9.54 -9.64 7.26
C ASP A 273 9.96 -8.56 6.25
N PHE A 274 9.25 -7.43 6.25
CA PHE A 274 9.62 -6.23 5.49
C PHE A 274 10.86 -5.54 6.09
N THR A 275 11.99 -6.22 6.02
CA THR A 275 13.31 -5.65 6.27
C THR A 275 13.63 -4.64 5.18
N LEU A 276 13.32 -3.37 5.46
CA LEU A 276 13.85 -2.23 4.73
C LEU A 276 15.35 -2.11 5.01
N GLU A 277 16.14 -2.98 4.36
CA GLU A 277 17.59 -2.90 4.25
C GLU A 277 18.00 -1.44 3.98
N PRO A 278 18.65 -0.74 4.93
CA PRO A 278 19.08 0.63 4.70
C PRO A 278 20.16 0.58 3.62
N SER A 279 19.87 1.16 2.45
CA SER A 279 20.76 1.15 1.28
C SER A 279 22.17 1.59 1.67
N GLY A 280 23.04 0.59 1.88
CA GLY A 280 24.38 0.75 2.39
C GLY A 280 25.26 1.41 1.33
N ALA A 281 25.96 2.48 1.72
CA ALA A 281 26.90 3.15 0.85
C ALA A 281 28.12 2.25 0.55
N SER A 282 28.06 1.56 -0.59
CA SER A 282 29.17 1.23 -1.50
C SER A 282 30.59 1.14 -0.94
N GLU A 283 31.21 -0.05 -1.03
CA GLU A 283 32.60 -0.16 -1.51
C GLU A 283 32.78 -1.32 -2.53
N GLY A 284 32.94 -0.94 -3.80
CA GLY A 284 33.88 -1.53 -4.76
C GLY A 284 33.79 -3.01 -5.20
N ALA A 285 33.06 -3.28 -6.30
CA ALA A 285 33.59 -3.96 -7.50
C ALA A 285 32.56 -3.94 -8.64
N ALA A 286 32.99 -3.84 -9.90
CA ALA A 286 32.10 -3.78 -11.06
C ALA A 286 32.05 -5.13 -11.81
N THR A 287 30.86 -5.58 -12.23
CA THR A 287 30.57 -6.12 -13.58
C THR A 287 29.09 -6.43 -13.75
N GLY A 288 28.56 -6.22 -14.96
CA GLY A 288 27.35 -6.90 -15.47
C GLY A 288 26.02 -6.32 -14.99
N GLY A 289 25.18 -5.88 -15.94
CA GLY A 289 23.83 -5.44 -15.61
C GLY A 289 22.85 -6.60 -15.44
N ALA A 290 21.98 -6.49 -14.45
CA ALA A 290 20.64 -7.06 -14.48
C ALA A 290 19.66 -5.92 -14.18
N GLN A 291 18.83 -5.57 -15.15
CA GLN A 291 17.57 -4.92 -14.82
C GLN A 291 16.64 -6.06 -14.44
N ASP A 292 16.42 -6.27 -13.15
CA ASP A 292 15.29 -7.06 -12.69
C ASP A 292 14.02 -6.25 -12.97
N GLU A 293 13.56 -6.38 -14.20
CA GLU A 293 12.26 -5.96 -14.67
C GLU A 293 11.22 -6.78 -13.91
N ILE A 294 10.63 -6.17 -12.88
CA ILE A 294 9.58 -6.80 -12.08
C ILE A 294 8.35 -6.99 -12.99
N ASP A 295 8.24 -8.20 -13.55
CA ASP A 295 7.09 -8.64 -14.33
C ASP A 295 5.86 -8.73 -13.41
N TRP A 296 4.91 -7.83 -13.65
CA TRP A 296 3.66 -7.78 -12.89
C TRP A 296 2.59 -8.76 -13.40
N GLY A 297 2.92 -9.66 -14.33
CA GLY A 297 2.15 -10.88 -14.60
C GLY A 297 0.73 -10.68 -15.14
N ILE A 298 0.36 -9.47 -15.57
CA ILE A 298 -0.95 -9.20 -16.20
C ILE A 298 -0.89 -9.66 -17.66
N ALA A 299 -0.90 -10.98 -17.85
CA ALA A 299 -1.17 -11.60 -19.13
C ALA A 299 -2.65 -11.38 -19.50
N LEU A 300 -2.94 -10.29 -20.21
CA LEU A 300 -4.22 -10.11 -20.88
C LEU A 300 -4.36 -11.20 -21.96
N GLU A 301 -5.22 -12.19 -21.71
CA GLU A 301 -5.52 -13.21 -22.72
C GLU A 301 -6.07 -12.54 -24.00
N PRO A 302 -5.46 -12.77 -25.17
CA PRO A 302 -5.96 -12.22 -26.42
C PRO A 302 -7.24 -12.94 -26.83
N SER A 303 -8.38 -12.26 -26.71
CA SER A 303 -9.66 -12.75 -27.22
C SER A 303 -9.55 -13.14 -28.71
N PRO A 304 -10.18 -14.24 -29.15
CA PRO A 304 -9.87 -14.86 -30.43
C PRO A 304 -10.20 -13.95 -31.64
N GLN A 305 -9.27 -13.93 -32.60
CA GLN A 305 -9.37 -13.14 -33.82
C GLN A 305 -10.56 -13.57 -34.68
N VAL A 306 -11.44 -12.62 -35.04
CA VAL A 306 -12.29 -12.72 -36.22
C VAL A 306 -11.74 -11.80 -37.30
N MET A 307 -11.13 -12.40 -38.32
CA MET A 307 -10.68 -11.69 -39.52
C MET A 307 -11.87 -11.34 -40.41
N SER A 308 -12.10 -10.05 -40.69
CA SER A 308 -12.11 -9.53 -42.08
C SER A 308 -12.37 -8.01 -42.18
N GLY A 309 -11.36 -7.27 -42.63
CA GLY A 309 -11.45 -6.33 -43.75
C GLY A 309 -12.46 -5.16 -43.75
N ARG A 310 -11.93 -3.94 -43.54
CA ARG A 310 -12.22 -2.67 -44.28
C ARG A 310 -13.70 -2.17 -44.24
N LYS A 311 -14.00 -0.90 -43.91
CA LYS A 311 -13.34 0.34 -44.37
C LYS A 311 -13.99 1.59 -43.71
N LEU A 312 -13.21 2.67 -43.60
CA LEU A 312 -13.62 4.09 -43.57
C LEU A 312 -14.17 4.71 -42.26
N TRP A 313 -14.03 6.04 -42.20
CA TRP A 313 -14.06 6.95 -41.04
C TRP A 313 -15.43 7.66 -40.84
N PRO A 314 -15.63 8.46 -39.76
CA PRO A 314 -16.94 8.62 -39.13
C PRO A 314 -17.75 9.85 -39.59
N CYS A 315 -19.05 9.84 -39.27
CA CYS A 315 -19.90 11.04 -39.22
C CYS A 315 -20.63 11.12 -37.86
N TRP A 316 -20.66 12.31 -37.28
CA TRP A 316 -21.52 12.63 -36.14
C TRP A 316 -22.98 12.81 -36.60
N GLY A 317 -23.95 12.46 -35.75
CA GLY A 317 -25.38 12.60 -36.02
C GLY A 317 -26.18 12.81 -34.74
N THR A 318 -26.77 13.98 -34.59
CA THR A 318 -27.54 14.44 -33.42
C THR A 318 -29.01 14.01 -33.44
N GLY A 319 -29.60 13.84 -32.25
CA GLY A 319 -31.06 13.82 -32.02
C GLY A 319 -31.57 12.47 -31.48
N GLY A 320 -32.48 12.42 -30.51
CA GLY A 320 -33.07 13.50 -29.71
C GLY A 320 -33.91 12.92 -28.55
N VAL A 321 -34.06 13.67 -27.46
CA VAL A 321 -34.79 13.24 -26.26
C VAL A 321 -36.04 14.10 -26.08
N VAL A 322 -37.25 13.51 -26.18
CA VAL A 322 -38.47 13.90 -25.44
C VAL A 322 -39.44 12.70 -25.42
N GLY A 323 -40.09 12.42 -24.29
CA GLY A 323 -41.40 11.74 -24.27
C GLY A 323 -41.55 10.51 -23.37
N ALA A 324 -42.09 10.72 -22.17
CA ALA A 324 -42.66 9.68 -21.29
C ALA A 324 -44.09 10.10 -20.90
N PRO A 325 -44.81 9.34 -20.06
CA PRO A 325 -45.50 8.06 -20.31
C PRO A 325 -47.04 8.29 -20.44
N PRO A 326 -47.88 7.24 -20.63
CA PRO A 326 -48.39 6.37 -19.53
C PRO A 326 -48.27 4.87 -19.93
N HIS A 327 -48.86 3.83 -19.31
CA HIS A 327 -49.83 3.67 -18.19
C HIS A 327 -49.55 2.34 -17.41
N TRP A 328 -50.30 2.08 -16.32
CA TRP A 328 -50.29 0.82 -15.56
C TRP A 328 -51.42 -0.15 -15.98
N VAL A 329 -51.15 -1.45 -16.08
CA VAL A 329 -51.93 -2.62 -15.56
C VAL A 329 -50.99 -3.84 -15.53
N PRO A 330 -51.01 -4.74 -14.52
CA PRO A 330 -50.04 -5.84 -14.38
C PRO A 330 -50.55 -7.22 -14.85
N THR A 331 -49.63 -8.14 -15.17
CA THR A 331 -49.94 -9.56 -15.39
C THR A 331 -48.89 -10.51 -14.81
N SER A 332 -49.37 -11.51 -14.07
CA SER A 332 -48.77 -12.84 -13.82
C SER A 332 -47.28 -12.97 -13.44
N LEU A 333 -47.08 -13.11 -12.13
CA LEU A 333 -46.26 -14.14 -11.46
C LEU A 333 -45.76 -15.32 -12.34
N GLY A 334 -44.54 -15.80 -12.07
CA GLY A 334 -44.23 -17.24 -12.25
C GLY A 334 -42.88 -17.64 -12.85
N ALA A 335 -41.74 -17.20 -12.31
CA ALA A 335 -40.43 -17.75 -12.68
C ALA A 335 -39.40 -17.67 -11.53
N LEU A 336 -39.61 -18.43 -10.44
CA LEU A 336 -38.55 -18.72 -9.47
C LEU A 336 -37.79 -19.97 -9.93
N CYS A 337 -36.60 -19.76 -10.48
CA CYS A 337 -35.67 -20.85 -10.78
C CYS A 337 -35.16 -21.48 -9.49
N PHE A 338 -35.45 -22.76 -9.26
CA PHE A 338 -34.72 -23.59 -8.31
C PHE A 338 -33.73 -24.49 -9.05
N ALA A 339 -32.54 -24.64 -8.47
CA ALA A 339 -31.39 -25.24 -9.14
C ALA A 339 -31.62 -26.71 -9.51
N ALA A 340 -31.22 -27.08 -10.73
CA ALA A 340 -31.23 -28.46 -11.19
C ALA A 340 -30.11 -29.28 -10.53
N GLY A 341 -30.45 -30.00 -9.45
CA GLY A 341 -29.70 -31.18 -9.06
C GLY A 341 -29.91 -32.28 -10.10
N ARG A 342 -28.81 -32.79 -10.70
CA ARG A 342 -28.89 -33.94 -11.61
C ARG A 342 -29.36 -35.17 -10.85
N TRP A 343 -30.30 -35.89 -11.45
CA TRP A 343 -30.59 -37.29 -11.12
C TRP A 343 -30.23 -38.16 -12.33
N HIS A 344 -29.85 -39.40 -12.05
CA HIS A 344 -29.29 -40.34 -13.03
C HIS A 344 -30.35 -41.01 -13.91
#